data_AF-A0A424H661-F1
#
_entry.id   AF-A0A424H661-F1
#
_cell.length_a   1.000
_cell.length_b   1.000
_cell.length_c   1.000
_cell.angle_alpha   90.00
_cell.angle_beta   90.00
_cell.angle_gamma   90.00
#
_symmetry.space_group_name_H-M   'P 1'
#
loop_
_entity.id
_entity.type
_entity.pdbx_description
1 polymer ?
#
loop_
_entity_poly.entity_id
_entity_poly.type
_entity_poly.pdbx_seq_one_letter_code
_entity_poly.pdbx_strand_id
1 'polypeptide(L)'
;MYRTSNRNTYTGKTELSKSFLIFTGEGKYLNSLNSDWQFMKKVQGNARVYFSKFLGQLSIFKKPLSEKYYNHICVELDKHKVDNLHPSLTEGFNNELKRLFPKASPDVISLYHDFIKFLENNYQINKNHKENKLIYCDDIGPYITARSGLKISIIPELPQLYMAPEKWRKMTWSINNFFIGPYPENEKGVYYSWGDNFDIGGLIESKYDEGTILFLISKFIIIQEAWMDRSSCDSLRYFIDLVVNKNIIPT
;
A
#
# COMPACT_ATOMS: atom_id res chain seq x y z
N MET A 1 1.57 2.60 -15.59
CA MET A 1 0.24 2.06 -15.21
C MET A 1 0.39 1.57 -13.78
N TYR A 2 -0.50 1.99 -12.90
CA TYR A 2 -0.44 1.76 -11.46
C TYR A 2 -1.60 0.90 -11.09
N ARG A 3 -1.39 -0.06 -10.21
CA ARG A 3 -2.46 -0.93 -9.75
C ARG A 3 -2.70 -0.62 -8.28
N THR A 4 -3.92 -0.74 -7.82
CA THR A 4 -4.27 -0.65 -6.40
C THR A 4 -4.49 -2.06 -5.86
N SER A 5 -4.50 -2.23 -4.53
CA SER A 5 -4.72 -3.52 -3.86
C SER A 5 -6.01 -4.24 -4.32
N ASN A 6 -7.04 -3.49 -4.72
CA ASN A 6 -8.29 -4.01 -5.31
C ASN A 6 -8.20 -4.30 -6.82
N ARG A 7 -7.00 -4.35 -7.39
CA ARG A 7 -6.69 -4.67 -8.79
C ARG A 7 -7.15 -3.67 -9.84
N ASN A 8 -7.77 -2.55 -9.48
CA ASN A 8 -7.97 -1.46 -10.43
C ASN A 8 -6.61 -0.91 -10.86
N THR A 9 -6.51 -0.46 -12.09
CA THR A 9 -5.31 0.24 -12.55
C THR A 9 -5.62 1.62 -13.03
N TYR A 10 -4.64 2.52 -12.97
CA TYR A 10 -4.76 3.83 -13.56
C TYR A 10 -3.45 4.33 -14.16
N THR A 11 -3.58 5.33 -15.03
CA THR A 11 -2.49 6.10 -15.60
C THR A 11 -2.94 7.54 -15.75
N GLY A 12 -2.02 8.46 -16.03
CA GLY A 12 -2.37 9.85 -16.27
C GLY A 12 -1.34 10.57 -17.10
N LYS A 13 -1.79 11.67 -17.71
CA LYS A 13 -0.93 12.59 -18.45
C LYS A 13 -1.50 14.00 -18.37
N THR A 14 -0.73 14.97 -18.86
CA THR A 14 -1.21 16.31 -19.18
C THR A 14 -1.26 16.49 -20.69
N GLU A 15 -2.35 17.06 -21.16
CA GLU A 15 -2.52 17.49 -22.55
C GLU A 15 -3.07 18.91 -22.54
N LEU A 16 -2.43 19.82 -23.28
CA LEU A 16 -2.80 21.25 -23.32
C LEU A 16 -2.99 21.86 -21.92
N SER A 17 -2.04 21.60 -21.02
CA SER A 17 -2.07 22.04 -19.61
C SER A 17 -3.24 21.49 -18.77
N LYS A 18 -4.05 20.57 -19.31
CA LYS A 18 -5.12 19.89 -18.59
C LYS A 18 -4.69 18.47 -18.23
N SER A 19 -4.63 18.20 -16.94
CA SER A 19 -4.27 16.88 -16.44
C SER A 19 -5.47 15.95 -16.48
N PHE A 20 -5.25 14.68 -16.82
CA PHE A 20 -6.27 13.65 -16.80
C PHE A 20 -5.74 12.33 -16.24
N LEU A 21 -6.63 11.55 -15.66
CA LEU A 21 -6.41 10.18 -15.21
C LEU A 21 -7.34 9.25 -15.98
N ILE A 22 -6.84 8.07 -16.33
CA ILE A 22 -7.60 6.99 -16.95
C ILE A 22 -7.51 5.78 -16.02
N PHE A 23 -8.66 5.30 -15.56
CA PHE A 23 -8.79 4.10 -14.75
C PHE A 23 -9.28 2.93 -15.59
N THR A 24 -8.80 1.72 -15.31
CA THR A 24 -9.28 0.45 -15.88
C THR A 24 -9.46 -0.57 -14.76
N GLY A 25 -10.23 -1.63 -15.02
CA GLY A 25 -10.51 -2.69 -14.04
C GLY A 25 -12.01 -2.88 -13.80
N GLU A 26 -12.33 -3.84 -12.93
CA GLU A 26 -13.69 -4.36 -12.66
C GLU A 26 -14.63 -3.33 -12.00
N GLY A 27 -14.14 -2.14 -11.65
CA GLY A 27 -15.00 -1.05 -11.16
C GLY A 27 -15.37 -1.16 -9.68
N LYS A 28 -14.68 -2.02 -8.92
CA LYS A 28 -14.81 -2.08 -7.46
C LYS A 28 -13.94 -1.00 -6.83
N TYR A 29 -14.46 0.21 -6.67
CA TYR A 29 -13.75 1.33 -6.05
C TYR A 29 -14.73 2.19 -5.24
N LEU A 30 -14.17 2.98 -4.33
CA LEU A 30 -14.91 4.04 -3.64
C LEU A 30 -14.61 5.36 -4.35
N ASN A 31 -15.66 6.16 -4.62
CA ASN A 31 -15.43 7.50 -5.15
C ASN A 31 -14.79 8.37 -4.09
N SER A 32 -13.71 9.07 -4.43
CA SER A 32 -13.20 10.13 -3.57
C SER A 32 -14.29 11.18 -3.33
N LEU A 33 -14.38 11.70 -2.11
CA LEU A 33 -15.30 12.78 -1.76
C LEU A 33 -14.79 14.15 -2.21
N ASN A 34 -13.53 14.25 -2.64
CA ASN A 34 -13.04 15.48 -3.24
C ASN A 34 -13.64 15.66 -4.65
N SER A 35 -13.86 16.91 -5.04
CA SER A 35 -14.35 17.24 -6.37
C SER A 35 -13.23 17.71 -7.29
N ASP A 36 -11.97 17.39 -6.98
CA ASP A 36 -10.81 17.87 -7.72
C ASP A 36 -10.75 17.29 -9.14
N TRP A 37 -11.40 16.14 -9.33
CA TRP A 37 -11.50 15.41 -10.59
C TRP A 37 -12.94 15.43 -11.11
N GLN A 38 -13.10 15.71 -12.40
CA GLN A 38 -14.36 15.64 -13.11
C GLN A 38 -14.40 14.36 -13.95
N PHE A 39 -15.34 13.46 -13.65
CA PHE A 39 -15.64 12.33 -14.52
C PHE A 39 -16.15 12.85 -15.87
N MET A 40 -15.54 12.38 -16.96
CA MET A 40 -15.93 12.77 -18.31
C MET A 40 -16.74 11.70 -19.02
N LYS A 41 -16.18 10.49 -19.11
CA LYS A 41 -16.82 9.39 -19.84
C LYS A 41 -16.23 8.04 -19.48
N LYS A 42 -17.04 7.02 -19.77
CA LYS A 42 -16.61 5.63 -19.88
C LYS A 42 -16.26 5.34 -21.34
N VAL A 43 -15.10 4.76 -21.61
CA VAL A 43 -14.66 4.33 -22.95
C VAL A 43 -14.68 2.79 -23.04
N GLN A 44 -14.40 2.26 -24.23
CA GLN A 44 -14.34 0.81 -24.47
C GLN A 44 -13.41 0.11 -23.46
N GLY A 45 -13.76 -1.11 -23.07
CA GLY A 45 -13.00 -1.89 -22.09
C GLY A 45 -13.18 -1.43 -20.63
N ASN A 46 -14.32 -0.81 -20.29
CA ASN A 46 -14.62 -0.26 -18.97
C ASN A 46 -13.70 0.86 -18.48
N ALA A 47 -12.86 1.46 -19.33
CA ALA A 47 -11.99 2.53 -18.87
C ALA A 47 -12.78 3.80 -18.53
N ARG A 48 -12.36 4.53 -17.50
CA ARG A 48 -13.05 5.69 -16.95
C ARG A 48 -12.09 6.87 -16.93
N VAL A 49 -12.47 7.96 -17.57
CA VAL A 49 -11.60 9.13 -17.77
C VAL A 49 -12.05 10.27 -16.87
N TYR A 50 -11.09 10.80 -16.11
CA TYR A 50 -11.27 11.92 -15.20
C TYR A 50 -10.32 13.05 -15.59
N PHE A 51 -10.82 14.28 -15.64
CA PHE A 51 -9.97 15.45 -15.84
C PHE A 51 -9.83 16.23 -14.54
N SER A 52 -8.63 16.74 -14.29
CA SER A 52 -8.39 17.67 -13.21
C SER A 52 -9.15 18.97 -13.48
N LYS A 53 -9.76 19.55 -12.44
CA LYS A 53 -10.29 20.91 -12.47
C LYS A 53 -9.18 21.98 -12.44
N PHE A 54 -7.94 21.57 -12.19
CA PHE A 54 -6.79 22.45 -12.07
C PHE A 54 -5.88 22.32 -13.29
N LEU A 55 -5.35 23.46 -13.73
CA LEU A 55 -4.37 23.51 -14.80
C LEU A 55 -2.96 23.22 -14.27
N GLY A 56 -2.12 22.69 -15.15
CA GLY A 56 -0.71 22.44 -14.89
C GLY A 56 -0.29 21.01 -15.19
N GLN A 57 1.01 20.77 -15.10
CA GLN A 57 1.59 19.45 -15.35
C GLN A 57 1.19 18.48 -14.24
N LEU A 58 0.77 17.29 -14.66
CA LEU A 58 0.49 16.16 -13.81
C LEU A 58 1.82 15.61 -13.33
N SER A 59 2.05 15.71 -12.03
CA SER A 59 3.10 15.02 -11.34
C SER A 59 2.47 13.91 -10.53
N ILE A 60 2.79 12.70 -10.93
CA ILE A 60 2.39 11.46 -10.30
C ILE A 60 3.70 10.69 -10.05
N PHE A 61 3.84 9.98 -8.93
CA PHE A 61 4.95 9.03 -8.67
C PHE A 61 6.34 9.59 -8.32
N LYS A 62 6.44 10.81 -7.78
CA LYS A 62 7.70 11.25 -7.17
C LYS A 62 7.78 10.72 -5.74
N LYS A 63 8.48 9.61 -5.54
CA LYS A 63 8.90 9.18 -4.19
C LYS A 63 10.32 9.67 -3.89
N PRO A 64 10.64 10.03 -2.64
CA PRO A 64 9.70 10.17 -1.52
C PRO A 64 8.84 11.43 -1.65
N LEU A 65 7.60 11.34 -1.20
CA LEU A 65 6.71 12.48 -0.97
C LEU A 65 6.89 13.02 0.46
N SER A 66 6.67 14.32 0.64
CA SER A 66 6.73 14.96 1.95
C SER A 66 5.50 14.63 2.81
N GLU A 67 5.61 14.87 4.12
CA GLU A 67 4.53 14.66 5.10
C GLU A 67 3.26 15.47 4.78
N LYS A 68 3.38 16.57 4.02
CA LYS A 68 2.20 17.30 3.50
C LYS A 68 1.26 16.40 2.70
N TYR A 69 1.80 15.45 1.92
CA TYR A 69 0.98 14.50 1.17
C TYR A 69 0.33 13.46 2.08
N TYR A 70 1.06 12.96 3.08
CA TYR A 70 0.52 12.05 4.09
C TYR A 70 -0.66 12.68 4.82
N ASN A 71 -0.49 13.89 5.34
CA ASN A 71 -1.54 14.61 6.04
C ASN A 71 -2.76 14.86 5.14
N HIS A 72 -2.53 15.18 3.86
CA HIS A 72 -3.61 15.34 2.90
C HIS A 72 -4.38 14.02 2.66
N ILE A 73 -3.68 12.89 2.53
CA ILE A 73 -4.32 11.56 2.43
C ILE A 73 -5.20 11.31 3.65
N CYS A 74 -4.65 11.45 4.86
CA CYS A 74 -5.39 11.18 6.10
C CYS A 74 -6.65 12.02 6.20
N VAL A 75 -6.55 13.33 5.95
CA VAL A 75 -7.72 14.24 5.95
C VAL A 75 -8.79 13.80 4.95
N GLU A 76 -8.41 13.34 3.75
CA GLU A 76 -9.40 12.86 2.79
C GLU A 76 -10.01 11.51 3.19
N LEU A 77 -9.21 10.58 3.72
CA LEU A 77 -9.70 9.29 4.22
C LEU A 77 -10.71 9.47 5.36
N ASP A 78 -10.43 10.39 6.29
CA ASP A 78 -11.26 10.68 7.47
C ASP A 78 -12.63 11.28 7.15
N LYS A 79 -12.86 11.73 5.91
CA LYS A 79 -14.19 12.21 5.45
C LYS A 79 -15.14 11.05 5.13
N HIS A 80 -14.61 9.86 4.89
CA HIS A 80 -15.44 8.69 4.59
C HIS A 80 -16.08 8.14 5.86
N LYS A 81 -17.21 7.43 5.72
CA LYS A 81 -17.81 6.64 6.80
C LYS A 81 -17.57 5.17 6.51
N VAL A 82 -16.83 4.51 7.39
CA VAL A 82 -16.44 3.10 7.24
C VAL A 82 -16.50 2.45 8.61
N ASP A 83 -17.33 1.42 8.75
CA ASP A 83 -17.49 0.70 10.03
C ASP A 83 -16.80 -0.67 10.02
N ASN A 84 -16.54 -1.22 8.82
CA ASN A 84 -15.94 -2.55 8.68
C ASN A 84 -14.46 -2.53 9.05
N LEU A 85 -14.06 -3.42 9.95
CA LEU A 85 -12.66 -3.66 10.29
C LEU A 85 -11.88 -4.23 9.09
N HIS A 86 -10.56 -4.02 9.10
CA HIS A 86 -9.67 -4.59 8.10
C HIS A 86 -9.71 -6.14 8.17
N PRO A 87 -9.71 -6.86 7.04
CA PRO A 87 -9.84 -8.32 7.03
C PRO A 87 -8.81 -9.07 7.87
N SER A 88 -7.56 -8.60 7.96
CA SER A 88 -6.57 -9.21 8.87
C SER A 88 -6.99 -9.21 10.35
N LEU A 89 -7.84 -8.27 10.76
CA LEU A 89 -8.33 -8.16 12.14
C LEU A 89 -9.57 -9.04 12.39
N THR A 90 -10.35 -9.35 11.36
CA THR A 90 -11.60 -10.12 11.48
C THR A 90 -11.45 -11.56 11.04
N GLU A 91 -10.68 -11.79 9.98
CA GLU A 91 -10.42 -13.09 9.36
C GLU A 91 -9.02 -13.62 9.69
N GLY A 92 -8.17 -12.81 10.32
CA GLY A 92 -6.82 -13.16 10.74
C GLY A 92 -5.74 -12.88 9.69
N PHE A 93 -4.53 -12.62 10.18
CA PHE A 93 -3.36 -12.24 9.38
C PHE A 93 -2.98 -13.29 8.32
N ASN A 94 -3.16 -14.58 8.61
CA ASN A 94 -2.87 -15.69 7.69
C ASN A 94 -3.60 -15.59 6.34
N ASN A 95 -4.81 -15.02 6.33
CA ASN A 95 -5.65 -14.96 5.13
C ASN A 95 -5.26 -13.82 4.16
N GLU A 96 -4.33 -12.94 4.55
CA GLU A 96 -3.96 -11.75 3.77
C GLU A 96 -3.35 -12.08 2.41
N LEU A 97 -2.48 -13.09 2.33
CA LEU A 97 -1.90 -13.49 1.05
C LEU A 97 -2.98 -13.91 0.05
N LYS A 98 -3.94 -14.74 0.49
CA LYS A 98 -5.04 -15.19 -0.37
C LYS A 98 -6.01 -14.06 -0.72
N ARG A 99 -6.22 -13.10 0.19
CA ARG A 99 -7.05 -11.91 -0.07
C ARG A 99 -6.44 -11.00 -1.14
N LEU A 100 -5.16 -10.68 -0.99
CA LEU A 100 -4.44 -9.75 -1.86
C LEU A 100 -4.02 -10.41 -3.18
N PHE A 101 -3.59 -11.67 -3.12
CA PHE A 101 -3.18 -12.43 -4.29
C PHE A 101 -3.76 -13.87 -4.34
N PRO A 102 -5.06 -14.01 -4.67
CA PRO A 102 -5.73 -15.30 -4.81
C PRO A 102 -5.07 -16.36 -5.71
N LYS A 103 -4.15 -15.96 -6.60
CA LYS A 103 -3.43 -16.87 -7.51
C LYS A 103 -2.08 -17.34 -6.97
N ALA A 104 -1.65 -16.91 -5.77
CA ALA A 104 -0.42 -17.37 -5.16
C ALA A 104 -0.39 -18.90 -5.06
N SER A 105 0.77 -19.51 -5.28
CA SER A 105 0.87 -20.98 -5.26
C SER A 105 0.67 -21.54 -3.84
N PRO A 106 0.14 -22.77 -3.71
CA PRO A 106 -0.18 -23.36 -2.40
C PRO A 106 0.99 -23.44 -1.42
N ASP A 107 2.20 -23.64 -1.94
CA ASP A 107 3.42 -23.72 -1.13
C ASP A 107 3.88 -22.34 -0.62
N VAL A 108 3.66 -21.25 -1.36
CA VAL A 108 3.81 -19.88 -0.82
C VAL A 108 2.80 -19.63 0.29
N ILE A 109 1.56 -20.08 0.09
CA ILE A 109 0.50 -19.92 1.10
C ILE A 109 0.89 -20.60 2.41
N SER A 110 1.41 -21.83 2.34
CA SER A 110 1.94 -22.53 3.51
C SER A 110 3.08 -21.75 4.17
N LEU A 111 4.07 -21.30 3.38
CA LEU A 111 5.21 -20.53 3.89
C LEU A 111 4.76 -19.23 4.57
N TYR A 112 3.78 -18.53 4.01
CA TYR A 112 3.23 -17.31 4.59
C TYR A 112 2.53 -17.58 5.91
N HIS A 113 1.78 -18.68 6.03
CA HIS A 113 1.17 -19.06 7.30
C HIS A 113 2.22 -19.33 8.39
N ASP A 114 3.31 -20.02 8.04
CA ASP A 114 4.42 -20.26 8.98
C ASP A 114 5.10 -18.95 9.39
N PHE A 115 5.25 -18.00 8.45
CA PHE A 115 5.74 -16.66 8.75
C PHE A 115 4.84 -15.89 9.70
N ILE A 116 3.52 -15.89 9.48
CA ILE A 116 2.57 -15.24 10.40
C ILE A 116 2.62 -15.89 11.78
N LYS A 117 2.68 -17.22 11.87
CA LYS A 117 2.86 -17.92 13.15
C LYS A 117 4.16 -17.53 13.85
N PHE A 118 5.24 -17.37 13.09
CA PHE A 118 6.51 -16.82 13.59
C PHE A 118 6.31 -15.40 14.16
N LEU A 119 5.57 -14.53 13.46
CA LEU A 119 5.27 -13.18 13.94
C LEU A 119 4.41 -13.18 15.21
N GLU A 120 3.42 -14.05 15.29
CA GLU A 120 2.56 -14.19 16.47
C GLU A 120 3.38 -14.63 17.70
N ASN A 121 4.26 -15.62 17.52
CA ASN A 121 5.04 -16.18 18.62
C ASN A 121 6.14 -15.23 19.12
N ASN A 122 6.82 -14.53 18.21
CA ASN A 122 8.00 -13.72 18.55
C ASN A 122 7.68 -12.24 18.79
N TYR A 123 6.65 -11.73 18.12
CA TYR A 123 6.32 -10.30 18.10
C TYR A 123 4.90 -9.98 18.59
N GLN A 124 4.07 -10.99 18.86
CA GLN A 124 2.76 -10.83 19.49
C GLN A 124 1.79 -9.95 18.67
N ILE A 125 1.87 -10.04 17.33
CA ILE A 125 1.06 -9.22 16.40
C ILE A 125 -0.45 -9.38 16.57
N ASN A 126 -0.90 -10.43 17.27
CA ASN A 126 -2.30 -10.71 17.56
C ASN A 126 -2.79 -10.12 18.91
N LYS A 127 -1.92 -9.58 19.77
CA LYS A 127 -2.32 -9.25 21.15
C LYS A 127 -2.92 -7.85 21.37
N ASN A 128 -2.81 -6.92 20.42
CA ASN A 128 -3.16 -5.51 20.69
C ASN A 128 -4.53 -5.05 20.14
N HIS A 129 -5.61 -5.65 20.62
CA HIS A 129 -6.99 -5.31 20.18
C HIS A 129 -7.49 -3.93 20.66
N LYS A 130 -6.81 -3.30 21.62
CA LYS A 130 -7.26 -2.07 22.32
C LYS A 130 -6.83 -0.77 21.64
N GLU A 131 -6.10 -0.84 20.53
CA GLU A 131 -5.69 0.37 19.80
C GLU A 131 -6.88 1.09 19.16
N ASN A 132 -6.79 2.43 19.16
CA ASN A 132 -7.65 3.30 18.38
C ASN A 132 -7.57 2.93 16.91
N LYS A 133 -8.71 2.94 16.22
CA LYS A 133 -8.80 2.57 14.83
C LYS A 133 -9.20 3.78 14.00
N LEU A 134 -8.56 3.90 12.84
CA LEU A 134 -8.83 4.96 11.88
C LEU A 134 -9.08 4.34 10.49
N ILE A 135 -9.65 5.14 9.59
CA ILE A 135 -9.93 4.72 8.22
C ILE A 135 -8.63 4.42 7.47
N TYR A 136 -8.52 3.28 6.83
CA TYR A 136 -7.27 2.76 6.30
C TYR A 136 -7.49 2.15 4.94
N CYS A 137 -6.48 2.22 4.08
CA CYS A 137 -6.38 1.39 2.90
C CYS A 137 -4.96 0.83 2.74
N ASP A 138 -4.86 -0.31 2.09
CA ASP A 138 -3.57 -0.99 1.85
C ASP A 138 -2.61 -0.15 0.98
N ASP A 139 -3.14 0.82 0.23
CA ASP A 139 -2.40 1.62 -0.74
C ASP A 139 -2.02 3.03 -0.24
N ILE A 140 -2.11 3.31 1.07
CA ILE A 140 -1.70 4.61 1.64
C ILE A 140 -0.25 4.89 1.23
N GLY A 141 -0.03 5.91 0.38
CA GLY A 141 1.26 6.15 -0.22
C GLY A 141 1.19 7.11 -1.41
N PRO A 142 2.30 7.29 -2.13
CA PRO A 142 2.33 8.04 -3.40
C PRO A 142 1.29 7.53 -4.41
N TYR A 143 1.02 6.23 -4.32
CA TYR A 143 -0.11 5.42 -4.83
C TYR A 143 -1.42 6.12 -5.14
N ILE A 144 -1.86 6.96 -4.21
CA ILE A 144 -3.24 7.46 -4.20
C ILE A 144 -3.30 8.98 -4.32
N THR A 145 -2.15 9.61 -4.62
CA THR A 145 -2.02 11.05 -4.76
C THR A 145 -1.65 11.43 -6.18
N ALA A 146 -2.11 12.59 -6.60
CA ALA A 146 -1.73 13.23 -7.84
C ALA A 146 -1.59 14.73 -7.62
N ARG A 147 -0.62 15.35 -8.28
CA ARG A 147 -0.45 16.80 -8.25
C ARG A 147 -0.67 17.37 -9.65
N SER A 148 -1.62 18.31 -9.79
CA SER A 148 -1.79 19.11 -11.01
C SER A 148 -1.29 20.53 -10.73
N GLY A 149 -0.13 20.90 -11.29
CA GLY A 149 0.52 22.18 -10.96
C GLY A 149 0.93 22.22 -9.47
N LEU A 150 0.34 23.14 -8.69
CA LEU A 150 0.58 23.26 -7.24
C LEU A 150 -0.45 22.50 -6.38
N LYS A 151 -1.55 22.04 -6.97
CA LYS A 151 -2.65 21.40 -6.25
C LYS A 151 -2.37 19.92 -6.06
N ILE A 152 -2.32 19.50 -4.79
CA ILE A 152 -2.33 18.09 -4.39
C ILE A 152 -3.78 17.62 -4.33
N SER A 153 -4.04 16.45 -4.88
CA SER A 153 -5.34 15.79 -4.92
C SER A 153 -5.19 14.31 -4.63
N ILE A 154 -6.24 13.70 -4.09
CA ILE A 154 -6.38 12.25 -4.05
C ILE A 154 -7.01 11.78 -5.36
N ILE A 155 -6.63 10.59 -5.81
CA ILE A 155 -7.19 9.97 -7.01
C ILE A 155 -8.73 9.78 -6.88
N PRO A 156 -9.49 9.87 -7.98
CA PRO A 156 -10.95 9.82 -7.92
C PRO A 156 -11.51 8.44 -7.56
N GLU A 157 -10.80 7.36 -7.89
CA GLU A 157 -11.20 5.98 -7.57
C GLU A 157 -10.28 5.44 -6.47
N LEU A 158 -10.76 5.50 -5.22
CA LEU A 158 -10.06 4.97 -4.06
C LEU A 158 -10.18 3.44 -3.97
N PRO A 159 -9.14 2.77 -3.44
CA PRO A 159 -9.24 1.39 -2.99
C PRO A 159 -10.31 1.20 -1.91
N GLN A 160 -10.61 -0.06 -1.59
CA GLN A 160 -11.47 -0.38 -0.46
C GLN A 160 -10.90 0.21 0.83
N LEU A 161 -11.77 0.85 1.61
CA LEU A 161 -11.43 1.41 2.91
C LEU A 161 -11.91 0.48 4.03
N TYR A 162 -11.17 0.48 5.14
CA TYR A 162 -11.43 -0.31 6.34
C TYR A 162 -11.10 0.49 7.60
N MET A 163 -11.52 0.01 8.77
CA MET A 163 -11.02 0.47 10.05
C MET A 163 -9.81 -0.39 10.47
N ALA A 164 -8.67 0.23 10.73
CA ALA A 164 -7.44 -0.45 11.16
C ALA A 164 -6.71 0.34 12.26
N PRO A 165 -5.79 -0.27 13.03
CA PRO A 165 -5.03 0.44 14.05
C PRO A 165 -4.35 1.70 13.50
N GLU A 166 -4.38 2.79 14.25
CA GLU A 166 -3.85 4.09 13.82
C GLU A 166 -2.41 4.02 13.32
N LYS A 167 -1.55 3.25 14.02
CA LYS A 167 -0.13 3.07 13.66
C LYS A 167 0.05 2.51 12.24
N TRP A 168 -0.90 1.71 11.75
CA TRP A 168 -0.82 1.12 10.40
C TRP A 168 -0.81 2.19 9.31
N ARG A 169 -1.47 3.34 9.50
CA ARG A 169 -1.48 4.43 8.51
C ARG A 169 -0.05 4.94 8.25
N LYS A 170 0.65 5.31 9.32
CA LYS A 170 1.99 5.89 9.22
C LYS A 170 3.02 4.84 8.77
N MET A 171 2.92 3.61 9.29
CA MET A 171 3.80 2.51 8.86
C MET A 171 3.59 2.17 7.38
N THR A 172 2.35 2.04 6.91
CA THR A 172 2.04 1.74 5.50
C THR A 172 2.49 2.89 4.59
N TRP A 173 2.25 4.15 4.99
CA TRP A 173 2.80 5.31 4.30
C TRP A 173 4.32 5.23 4.16
N SER A 174 5.03 4.97 5.26
CA SER A 174 6.48 4.93 5.25
C SER A 174 7.02 3.80 4.38
N ILE A 175 6.41 2.61 4.44
CA ILE A 175 6.76 1.49 3.56
C ILE A 175 6.54 1.89 2.10
N ASN A 176 5.34 2.34 1.74
CA ASN A 176 5.00 2.67 0.35
C ASN A 176 5.80 3.87 -0.22
N ASN A 177 6.32 4.75 0.64
CA ASN A 177 7.03 5.96 0.24
C ASN A 177 8.56 5.80 0.22
N PHE A 178 9.13 4.98 1.11
CA PHE A 178 10.57 4.91 1.36
C PHE A 178 11.18 3.53 1.17
N PHE A 179 10.45 2.45 1.48
CA PHE A 179 11.01 1.10 1.46
C PHE A 179 11.36 0.63 0.03
N ILE A 180 12.52 -0.02 -0.09
CA ILE A 180 12.97 -0.69 -1.30
C ILE A 180 13.65 -2.01 -0.92
N GLY A 181 13.31 -3.07 -1.65
CA GLY A 181 13.82 -4.42 -1.45
C GLY A 181 12.68 -5.44 -1.34
N PRO A 182 13.00 -6.70 -0.98
CA PRO A 182 14.35 -7.21 -0.77
C PRO A 182 15.17 -7.26 -2.08
N TYR A 183 16.47 -6.93 -2.00
CA TYR A 183 17.42 -7.12 -3.10
C TYR A 183 18.12 -8.47 -2.98
N PRO A 184 18.44 -9.14 -4.10
CA PRO A 184 19.30 -10.32 -4.06
C PRO A 184 20.65 -9.97 -3.41
N GLU A 185 21.33 -11.02 -2.94
CA GLU A 185 22.67 -10.88 -2.36
C GLU A 185 23.58 -10.09 -3.29
N ASN A 186 24.24 -9.08 -2.72
CA ASN A 186 25.14 -8.18 -3.43
C ASN A 186 26.43 -8.01 -2.64
N GLU A 187 27.46 -7.49 -3.30
CA GLU A 187 28.80 -7.28 -2.71
C GLU A 187 28.80 -6.42 -1.44
N LYS A 188 27.76 -5.59 -1.26
CA LYS A 188 27.61 -4.72 -0.08
C LYS A 188 26.81 -5.38 1.06
N GLY A 189 26.24 -6.57 0.85
CA GLY A 189 25.37 -7.24 1.81
C GLY A 189 24.07 -6.48 2.11
N VAL A 190 23.62 -5.59 1.23
CA VAL A 190 22.45 -4.73 1.47
C VAL A 190 21.19 -5.39 0.93
N TYR A 191 20.32 -5.86 1.81
CA TYR A 191 19.06 -6.50 1.42
C TYR A 191 17.89 -5.51 1.33
N TYR A 192 17.91 -4.46 2.14
CA TYR A 192 16.83 -3.48 2.24
C TYR A 192 17.38 -2.06 2.26
N SER A 193 16.58 -1.10 1.79
CA SER A 193 16.89 0.32 1.90
C SER A 193 15.62 1.11 2.19
N TRP A 194 15.73 2.11 3.07
CA TRP A 194 14.68 3.10 3.34
C TRP A 194 14.97 4.45 2.66
N GLY A 195 15.95 4.50 1.76
CA GLY A 195 16.50 5.74 1.22
C GLY A 195 17.38 6.50 2.22
N ASP A 196 18.09 7.51 1.74
CA ASP A 196 19.21 8.10 2.48
C ASP A 196 18.84 8.88 3.76
N ASN A 197 17.55 9.21 3.97
CA ASN A 197 17.10 10.14 5.02
C ASN A 197 15.87 9.66 5.82
N PHE A 198 15.48 8.39 5.73
CA PHE A 198 14.34 7.88 6.49
C PHE A 198 14.81 6.95 7.61
N ASP A 199 14.51 7.34 8.85
CA ASP A 199 14.74 6.52 10.04
C ASP A 199 13.46 5.74 10.38
N ILE A 200 13.50 4.44 10.13
CA ILE A 200 12.41 3.52 10.48
C ILE A 200 12.35 3.24 11.99
N GLY A 201 13.45 3.41 12.72
CA GLY A 201 13.51 3.25 14.18
C GLY A 201 12.53 4.19 14.90
N GLY A 202 12.28 5.37 14.34
CA GLY A 202 11.25 6.31 14.83
C GLY A 202 9.80 5.81 14.74
N LEU A 203 9.55 4.65 14.11
CA LEU A 203 8.24 3.99 14.09
C LEU A 203 8.17 2.73 14.98
N ILE A 204 9.28 2.31 15.58
CA ILE A 204 9.39 1.04 16.32
C ILE A 204 9.62 1.37 17.81
N GLU A 205 8.56 1.27 18.60
CA GLU A 205 8.63 1.51 20.06
C GLU A 205 8.54 0.20 20.86
N SER A 206 8.16 -0.89 20.21
CA SER A 206 7.90 -2.18 20.83
C SER A 206 8.12 -3.34 19.86
N LYS A 207 8.25 -4.55 20.41
CA LYS A 207 8.26 -5.79 19.60
C LYS A 207 6.99 -5.94 18.75
N TYR A 208 5.86 -5.45 19.25
CA TYR A 208 4.62 -5.45 18.48
C TYR A 208 4.72 -4.55 17.25
N ASP A 209 5.33 -3.37 17.37
CA ASP A 209 5.54 -2.47 16.23
C ASP A 209 6.49 -3.08 15.20
N GLU A 210 7.55 -3.75 15.65
CA GLU A 210 8.49 -4.47 14.79
C GLU A 210 7.78 -5.59 14.00
N GLY A 211 6.99 -6.42 14.67
CA GLY A 211 6.18 -7.45 14.01
C GLY A 211 5.14 -6.87 13.07
N THR A 212 4.54 -5.73 13.43
CA THR A 212 3.57 -5.03 12.58
C THR A 212 4.22 -4.49 11.32
N ILE A 213 5.42 -3.92 11.40
CA ILE A 213 6.19 -3.46 10.23
C ILE A 213 6.54 -4.63 9.32
N LEU A 214 7.04 -5.75 9.88
CA LEU A 214 7.33 -6.96 9.11
C LEU A 214 6.10 -7.49 8.37
N PHE A 215 4.95 -7.52 9.05
CA PHE A 215 3.67 -7.87 8.45
C PHE A 215 3.27 -6.90 7.32
N LEU A 216 3.35 -5.58 7.54
CA LEU A 216 2.96 -4.59 6.54
C LEU A 216 3.92 -4.58 5.33
N ILE A 217 5.22 -4.84 5.52
CA ILE A 217 6.18 -5.04 4.43
C ILE A 217 5.81 -6.28 3.62
N SER A 218 5.44 -7.39 4.30
CA SER A 218 4.99 -8.59 3.59
C SER A 218 3.76 -8.30 2.73
N LYS A 219 2.80 -7.50 3.22
CA LYS A 219 1.63 -7.05 2.45
C LYS A 219 2.03 -6.20 1.25
N PHE A 220 2.94 -5.26 1.43
CA PHE A 220 3.47 -4.45 0.34
C PHE A 220 4.07 -5.34 -0.77
N ILE A 221 4.90 -6.32 -0.40
CA ILE A 221 5.51 -7.27 -1.35
C ILE A 221 4.43 -8.10 -2.06
N ILE A 222 3.45 -8.63 -1.33
CA ILE A 222 2.33 -9.41 -1.90
C ILE A 222 1.56 -8.59 -2.93
N ILE A 223 1.29 -7.31 -2.65
CA ILE A 223 0.62 -6.41 -3.57
C ILE A 223 1.44 -6.24 -4.85
N GLN A 224 2.76 -6.03 -4.74
CA GLN A 224 3.64 -5.92 -5.91
C GLN A 224 3.69 -7.23 -6.73
N GLU A 225 3.79 -8.38 -6.07
CA GLU A 225 3.77 -9.70 -6.75
C GLU A 225 2.45 -9.94 -7.49
N ALA A 226 1.33 -9.55 -6.88
CA ALA A 226 0.01 -9.60 -7.50
C ALA A 226 -0.09 -8.66 -8.72
N TRP A 227 0.61 -7.52 -8.70
CA TRP A 227 0.65 -6.61 -9.84
C TRP A 227 1.40 -7.22 -11.02
N MET A 228 2.48 -7.95 -10.75
CA MET A 228 3.29 -8.65 -11.75
C MET A 228 2.71 -10.02 -12.16
N ASP A 229 1.63 -10.48 -11.51
CA ASP A 229 1.00 -11.80 -11.69
C ASP A 229 1.98 -12.97 -11.47
N ARG A 230 2.91 -12.83 -10.52
CA ARG A 230 3.96 -13.84 -10.21
C ARG A 230 3.55 -14.76 -9.07
N SER A 231 2.80 -15.82 -9.39
CA SER A 231 2.27 -16.75 -8.38
C SER A 231 3.31 -17.44 -7.49
N SER A 232 4.58 -17.49 -7.92
CA SER A 232 5.71 -18.01 -7.13
C SER A 232 6.05 -17.12 -5.93
N CYS A 233 5.71 -15.83 -5.98
CA CYS A 233 5.99 -14.82 -4.95
C CYS A 233 7.45 -14.86 -4.45
N ASP A 234 8.42 -14.93 -5.38
CA ASP A 234 9.83 -15.13 -5.03
C ASP A 234 10.39 -14.03 -4.12
N SER A 235 9.94 -12.78 -4.28
CA SER A 235 10.34 -11.69 -3.37
C SER A 235 9.78 -11.88 -1.96
N LEU A 236 8.56 -12.42 -1.82
CA LEU A 236 7.99 -12.73 -0.51
C LEU A 236 8.72 -13.89 0.16
N ARG A 237 9.02 -14.96 -0.59
CA ARG A 237 9.80 -16.10 -0.06
C ARG A 237 11.14 -15.64 0.46
N TYR A 238 11.81 -14.82 -0.33
CA TYR A 238 13.13 -14.34 0.01
C TYR A 238 13.09 -13.37 1.20
N PHE A 239 12.09 -12.50 1.28
CA PHE A 239 11.83 -11.69 2.47
C PHE A 239 11.64 -12.56 3.73
N ILE A 240 10.82 -13.61 3.64
CA ILE A 240 10.57 -14.53 4.76
C ILE A 240 11.86 -15.27 5.17
N ASP A 241 12.66 -15.76 4.21
CA ASP A 241 13.95 -16.41 4.49
C ASP A 241 14.91 -15.47 5.22
N LEU A 242 15.05 -14.23 4.73
CA LEU A 242 15.89 -13.21 5.36
C LEU A 242 15.48 -12.97 6.81
N VAL A 243 14.18 -12.80 7.07
CA VAL A 243 13.68 -12.49 8.41
C VAL A 243 13.73 -13.71 9.34
N VAL A 244 13.22 -14.87 8.90
CA VAL A 244 13.02 -16.04 9.77
C VAL A 244 14.30 -16.87 9.93
N ASN A 245 15.03 -17.11 8.85
CA ASN A 245 16.17 -18.03 8.87
C ASN A 245 17.50 -17.30 9.05
N LYS A 246 17.62 -16.08 8.50
CA LYS A 246 18.87 -15.30 8.54
C LYS A 246 18.85 -14.18 9.59
N ASN A 247 17.71 -13.92 10.22
CA ASN A 247 17.53 -12.84 11.19
C ASN A 247 17.94 -11.45 10.66
N ILE A 248 17.70 -11.21 9.37
CA ILE A 248 17.97 -9.95 8.66
C ILE A 248 16.66 -9.19 8.53
N ILE A 249 16.53 -8.12 9.31
CA ILE A 249 15.30 -7.34 9.47
C ILE A 249 15.47 -6.00 8.72
N PRO A 250 14.42 -5.51 8.02
CA PRO A 250 14.42 -4.19 7.38
C PRO A 250 14.26 -3.05 8.41
N THR A 251 15.21 -2.92 9.34
CA THR A 251 15.31 -1.85 10.37
C THR A 251 16.43 -0.87 10.08
#